data_AF-A0AAU1VF76-F1
#
_entry.id   AF-A0AAU1VF76-F1
#
_cell.length_a   1.000
_cell.length_b   1.000
_cell.length_c   1.000
_cell.angle_alpha   90.00
_cell.angle_beta   90.00
_cell.angle_gamma   90.00
#
_symmetry.space_group_name_H-M   'P 1'
#
loop_
_entity.id
_entity.type
_entity.pdbx_description
1 polymer ?
#
loop_
_entity_poly.entity_id
_entity_poly.type
_entity_poly.pdbx_seq_one_letter_code
_entity_poly.pdbx_strand_id
1 'polypeptide(L)'
;MIATHESTARGYNSPDSGEWPLDDRIDAWTNDDGDVLSVHCFDLPPDLPAALDEGPALRETLTHWTAQAGGGLIEALVKRLGELPALRQILKLPLPHQAHGQVFIGSFTVPRQECSTVVKIQALERGTTGTREAVVMAQVGPEAYVRPHPYAPDVQGGLPFHAADHARWDAEFPGHPLTRVRRTLDALAEAVTPDPSFASLPPFTGPALRGPGVETRTHGSAAAPVGRGAAVLPGC
;
A
#
# COMPACT_ATOMS: atom_id res chain seq x y z
N MET A 1 -2.53 0.60 24.20
CA MET A 1 -1.40 1.30 24.84
C MET A 1 -0.20 1.10 23.93
N ILE A 2 0.17 2.10 23.15
CA ILE A 2 1.33 2.04 22.27
C ILE A 2 2.51 2.48 23.12
N ALA A 3 3.41 1.54 23.44
CA ALA A 3 4.65 1.84 24.12
C ALA A 3 5.56 2.62 23.16
N THR A 4 5.99 3.80 23.56
CA THR A 4 7.06 4.56 22.91
C THR A 4 8.36 3.77 23.06
N HIS A 5 8.86 3.21 21.96
CA HIS A 5 10.20 2.63 21.91
C HIS A 5 11.03 3.38 20.87
N GLU A 6 12.19 3.88 21.30
CA GLU A 6 13.13 4.63 20.47
C GLU A 6 13.61 3.81 19.28
N SER A 7 13.68 4.48 18.13
CA SER A 7 14.22 3.97 16.88
C SER A 7 15.70 3.62 17.04
N THR A 8 16.08 2.40 16.66
CA THR A 8 17.47 2.05 16.36
C THR A 8 17.49 1.06 15.21
N ALA A 9 17.40 1.56 13.98
CA ALA A 9 17.84 0.81 12.82
C ALA A 9 19.38 0.85 12.78
N ARG A 10 20.05 -0.20 13.26
CA ARG A 10 21.43 -0.51 12.89
C ARG A 10 21.43 -1.86 12.16
N GLY A 11 21.46 -1.79 10.84
CA GLY A 11 21.65 -2.96 9.98
C GLY A 11 23.09 -3.48 10.04
N TYR A 12 23.23 -4.80 10.16
CA TYR A 12 24.47 -5.52 9.91
C TYR A 12 24.39 -6.02 8.47
N ASN A 13 25.19 -5.44 7.56
CA ASN A 13 25.22 -5.84 6.15
C ASN A 13 26.15 -7.05 5.96
N SER A 14 25.64 -8.12 5.36
CA SER A 14 26.45 -9.19 4.77
C SER A 14 26.32 -9.12 3.24
N PRO A 15 27.38 -9.34 2.44
CA PRO A 15 27.46 -8.82 1.07
C PRO A 15 26.77 -9.65 -0.03
N ASP A 16 25.92 -10.64 0.29
CA ASP A 16 25.42 -11.62 -0.69
C ASP A 16 23.88 -11.60 -0.93
N SER A 17 23.12 -10.69 -0.31
CA SER A 17 21.70 -10.50 -0.67
C SER A 17 21.57 -9.41 -1.72
N GLY A 18 21.03 -9.74 -2.90
CA GLY A 18 20.69 -8.80 -3.97
C GLY A 18 19.55 -7.84 -3.59
N GLU A 19 19.72 -7.08 -2.52
CA GLU A 19 18.79 -6.05 -2.05
C GLU A 19 19.24 -4.68 -2.58
N TRP A 20 18.28 -4.00 -3.21
CA TRP A 20 18.41 -2.60 -3.59
C TRP A 20 18.65 -1.77 -2.32
N PRO A 21 19.49 -0.73 -2.36
CA PRO A 21 19.77 0.08 -1.19
C PRO A 21 18.45 0.64 -0.63
N LEU A 22 18.14 0.30 0.63
CA LEU A 22 17.05 0.92 1.37
C LEU A 22 17.36 2.41 1.46
N ASP A 23 16.48 3.24 0.88
CA ASP A 23 16.54 4.69 0.98
C ASP A 23 16.48 5.07 2.48
N ASP A 24 17.38 5.94 2.93
CA ASP A 24 17.47 6.43 4.33
C ASP A 24 16.21 7.22 4.78
N ARG A 25 15.17 7.27 3.93
CA ARG A 25 13.87 7.93 4.14
C ARG A 25 12.71 6.98 4.42
N ILE A 26 12.99 5.70 4.69
CA ILE A 26 11.98 4.72 5.05
C ILE A 26 11.98 4.51 6.56
N ASP A 27 10.96 5.03 7.24
CA ASP A 27 10.67 4.66 8.62
C ASP A 27 9.81 3.39 8.63
N ALA A 28 10.26 2.35 9.32
CA ALA A 28 9.55 1.07 9.40
C ALA A 28 9.47 0.51 10.83
N TRP A 29 8.33 -0.10 11.15
CA TRP A 29 8.04 -0.74 12.43
C TRP A 29 7.44 -2.12 12.20
N THR A 30 7.77 -3.06 13.09
CA THR A 30 7.25 -4.42 13.05
C THR A 30 6.51 -4.71 14.35
N ASN A 31 5.31 -5.29 14.27
CA ASN A 31 4.56 -5.72 15.46
C ASN A 31 4.85 -7.19 15.83
N ASP A 32 4.26 -7.68 16.91
CA ASP A 32 4.44 -9.07 17.39
C ASP A 32 3.90 -10.12 16.40
N ASP A 33 2.90 -9.77 15.59
CA ASP A 33 2.39 -10.62 14.50
C ASP A 33 3.37 -10.66 13.30
N GLY A 34 4.39 -9.80 13.32
CA GLY A 34 5.38 -9.60 12.28
C GLY A 34 4.85 -8.85 11.06
N ASP A 35 3.75 -8.12 11.21
CA ASP A 35 3.29 -7.16 10.21
C ASP A 35 4.22 -5.96 10.19
N VAL A 36 4.50 -5.44 8.99
CA VAL A 36 5.44 -4.33 8.78
C VAL A 36 4.66 -3.09 8.40
N LEU A 37 4.67 -2.07 9.28
CA LEU A 37 4.22 -0.72 8.99
C LEU A 37 5.41 0.08 8.47
N SER A 38 5.22 0.88 7.44
CA SER A 38 6.26 1.76 6.90
C SER A 38 5.68 3.07 6.39
N VAL A 39 6.48 4.13 6.44
CA VAL A 39 6.18 5.42 5.83
C VAL A 39 7.22 5.70 4.75
N HIS A 40 6.73 6.12 3.58
CA HIS A 40 7.55 6.45 2.41
C HIS A 40 7.20 7.86 1.95
N CYS A 41 8.21 8.69 1.69
CA CYS A 41 8.06 9.96 1.01
C CYS A 41 8.70 9.88 -0.38
N PHE A 42 7.96 10.29 -1.41
CA PHE A 42 8.40 10.30 -2.79
C PHE A 42 8.39 11.72 -3.32
N ASP A 43 9.56 12.27 -3.63
CA ASP A 43 9.71 13.63 -4.19
C ASP A 43 9.58 13.61 -5.71
N LEU A 44 8.54 12.92 -6.18
CA LEU A 44 8.20 12.77 -7.58
C LEU A 44 6.68 12.89 -7.73
N PRO A 45 6.17 13.40 -8.87
CA PRO A 45 4.74 13.40 -9.15
C PRO A 45 4.11 12.03 -8.87
N PRO A 46 2.96 11.97 -8.17
CA PRO A 46 2.31 10.71 -7.82
C PRO A 46 2.05 9.85 -9.05
N ASP A 47 2.47 8.57 -8.97
CA ASP A 47 2.15 7.56 -9.97
C ASP A 47 0.73 7.02 -9.73
N LEU A 48 -0.27 7.90 -9.89
CA LEU A 48 -1.69 7.57 -9.81
C LEU A 48 -2.32 7.74 -11.20
N PRO A 49 -3.21 6.83 -11.63
CA PRO A 49 -3.78 6.86 -12.96
C PRO A 49 -4.81 7.97 -13.19
N ALA A 50 -5.33 8.56 -12.11
CA ALA A 50 -6.33 9.63 -12.15
C ALA A 50 -6.29 10.42 -10.83
N ALA A 51 -6.94 11.59 -10.80
CA ALA A 51 -7.12 12.36 -9.57
C ALA A 51 -7.98 11.58 -8.54
N LEU A 52 -7.93 11.98 -7.26
CA LEU A 52 -8.70 11.29 -6.22
C LEU A 52 -10.22 11.41 -6.41
N ASP A 53 -10.71 12.50 -6.99
CA ASP A 53 -12.14 12.72 -7.27
C ASP A 53 -12.63 11.96 -8.52
N GLU A 54 -11.74 11.42 -9.34
CA GLU A 54 -12.04 10.57 -10.50
C GLU A 54 -12.19 9.08 -10.11
N GLY A 55 -12.92 8.82 -9.03
CA GLY A 55 -12.98 7.53 -8.35
C GLY A 55 -13.21 6.30 -9.24
N PRO A 56 -14.16 6.28 -10.20
CA PRO A 56 -14.34 5.15 -11.10
C PRO A 56 -13.11 4.83 -11.95
N ALA A 57 -12.55 5.82 -12.66
CA ALA A 57 -11.38 5.64 -13.53
C ALA A 57 -10.13 5.26 -12.73
N LEU A 58 -9.97 5.85 -11.53
CA LEU A 58 -8.91 5.51 -10.58
C LEU A 58 -8.98 4.02 -10.21
N ARG A 59 -10.15 3.56 -9.76
CA ARG A 59 -10.34 2.17 -9.29
C ARG A 59 -10.16 1.15 -10.41
N GLU A 60 -10.76 1.40 -11.58
CA GLU A 60 -10.65 0.52 -12.74
C GLU A 60 -9.20 0.33 -13.15
N THR A 61 -8.46 1.43 -13.35
CA THR A 61 -7.06 1.38 -13.77
C THR A 61 -6.17 0.71 -12.72
N LEU A 62 -6.35 1.01 -11.43
CA LEU A 62 -5.61 0.36 -10.34
C LEU A 62 -5.89 -1.14 -10.29
N THR A 63 -7.12 -1.58 -10.59
CA THR A 63 -7.43 -3.01 -10.70
C THR A 63 -6.61 -3.67 -11.80
N HIS A 64 -6.56 -3.08 -12.99
CA HIS A 64 -5.77 -3.62 -14.09
C HIS A 64 -4.26 -3.62 -13.79
N TRP A 65 -3.71 -2.54 -13.23
CA TRP A 65 -2.29 -2.48 -12.84
C TRP A 65 -1.94 -3.54 -11.80
N THR A 66 -2.80 -3.73 -10.80
CA THR A 66 -2.60 -4.75 -9.76
C THR A 66 -2.62 -6.16 -10.36
N ALA A 67 -3.55 -6.44 -11.27
CA ALA A 67 -3.63 -7.73 -11.96
C ALA A 67 -2.42 -7.99 -12.86
N GLN A 68 -1.94 -6.98 -13.59
CA GLN A 68 -0.71 -7.05 -14.41
C GLN A 68 0.53 -7.37 -13.57
N ALA A 69 0.58 -6.87 -12.33
CA ALA A 69 1.63 -7.19 -11.36
C ALA A 69 1.47 -8.57 -10.69
N GLY A 70 0.48 -9.38 -11.10
CA GLY A 70 0.22 -10.71 -10.53
C GLY A 70 -0.60 -10.70 -9.23
N GLY A 71 -1.11 -9.54 -8.82
CA GLY A 71 -1.91 -9.36 -7.61
C GLY A 71 -3.42 -9.34 -7.85
N GLY A 72 -4.17 -9.13 -6.78
CA GLY A 72 -5.60 -8.86 -6.81
C GLY A 72 -5.92 -7.63 -5.97
N LEU A 73 -6.56 -6.63 -6.56
CA LEU A 73 -7.06 -5.47 -5.81
C LEU A 73 -8.28 -5.92 -4.98
N ILE A 74 -8.35 -5.46 -3.73
CA ILE A 74 -9.45 -5.76 -2.80
C ILE A 74 -10.27 -4.49 -2.54
N GLU A 75 -9.59 -3.37 -2.35
CA GLU A 75 -10.19 -2.10 -1.97
C GLU A 75 -9.39 -0.94 -2.59
N ALA A 76 -10.09 0.06 -3.12
CA ALA A 76 -9.51 1.33 -3.50
C ALA A 76 -10.55 2.43 -3.26
N LEU A 77 -10.40 3.19 -2.18
CA LEU A 77 -11.36 4.17 -1.70
C LEU A 77 -10.66 5.47 -1.34
N VAL A 78 -11.31 6.60 -1.59
CA VAL A 78 -10.86 7.87 -1.01
C VAL A 78 -11.33 7.95 0.43
N LYS A 79 -10.39 8.15 1.33
CA LYS A 79 -10.60 8.29 2.78
C LYS A 79 -9.74 9.45 3.28
N ARG A 80 -9.94 9.84 4.53
CA ARG A 80 -9.06 10.82 5.18
C ARG A 80 -7.93 10.12 5.91
N LEU A 81 -6.75 10.71 5.86
CA LEU A 81 -5.62 10.42 6.75
C LEU A 81 -5.31 11.72 7.50
N GLY A 82 -5.70 11.78 8.78
CA GLY A 82 -5.85 13.06 9.46
C GLY A 82 -6.82 13.97 8.69
N GLU A 83 -6.40 15.19 8.37
CA GLU A 83 -7.25 16.15 7.65
C GLU A 83 -7.20 16.02 6.12
N LEU A 84 -6.30 15.19 5.57
CA LEU A 84 -6.02 15.17 4.12
C LEU A 84 -6.76 14.05 3.38
N PRO A 85 -7.27 14.31 2.16
CA PRO A 85 -7.78 13.25 1.30
C PRO A 85 -6.63 12.33 0.88
N ALA A 86 -6.89 11.03 0.94
CA ALA A 86 -5.92 9.98 0.67
C ALA A 86 -6.59 8.82 -0.07
N LEU A 87 -5.84 8.19 -0.98
CA LEU A 87 -6.23 6.90 -1.54
C LEU A 87 -5.92 5.82 -0.50
N ARG A 88 -6.96 5.19 0.06
CA ARG A 88 -6.85 3.95 0.80
C ARG A 88 -6.91 2.79 -0.17
N GLN A 89 -5.88 1.96 -0.20
CA GLN A 89 -5.79 0.79 -1.06
C GLN A 89 -5.53 -0.47 -0.23
N ILE A 90 -6.17 -1.58 -0.59
CA ILE A 90 -5.84 -2.91 -0.09
C ILE A 90 -5.72 -3.85 -1.28
N LEU A 91 -4.63 -4.61 -1.34
CA LEU A 91 -4.39 -5.63 -2.34
C LEU A 91 -3.81 -6.89 -1.72
N LYS A 92 -3.88 -7.99 -2.47
CA LYS A 92 -3.23 -9.26 -2.15
C LYS A 92 -2.26 -9.65 -3.24
N LEU A 93 -1.14 -10.24 -2.84
CA LEU A 93 -0.12 -10.81 -3.73
C LEU A 93 0.20 -12.25 -3.28
N PRO A 94 0.62 -13.13 -4.20
CA PRO A 94 1.17 -14.42 -3.81
C PRO A 94 2.44 -14.22 -2.96
N LEU A 95 2.68 -15.10 -2.00
CA LEU A 95 3.97 -15.13 -1.31
C LEU A 95 5.08 -15.51 -2.28
N PRO A 96 6.17 -14.72 -2.39
CA PRO A 96 7.29 -15.05 -3.27
C PRO A 96 7.88 -16.43 -2.93
N HIS A 97 8.16 -17.23 -3.97
CA HIS A 97 8.79 -18.54 -3.85
C HIS A 97 8.00 -19.58 -3.03
N GLN A 98 6.70 -19.38 -2.82
CA GLN A 98 5.83 -20.35 -2.15
C GLN A 98 4.70 -20.81 -3.08
N ALA A 99 4.31 -22.08 -2.98
CA ALA A 99 3.20 -22.63 -3.76
C ALA A 99 1.84 -22.10 -3.31
N HIS A 100 1.73 -21.68 -2.04
CA HIS A 100 0.51 -21.23 -1.40
C HIS A 100 0.78 -20.05 -0.46
N GLY A 101 -0.29 -19.38 -0.05
CA GLY A 101 -0.25 -18.25 0.88
C GLY A 101 -0.18 -16.90 0.18
N GLN A 102 -0.66 -15.89 0.88
CA GLN A 102 -0.77 -14.53 0.37
C GLN A 102 -0.12 -13.52 1.31
N VAL A 103 0.35 -12.41 0.75
CA VAL A 103 0.62 -11.19 1.50
C VAL A 103 -0.45 -10.17 1.18
N PHE A 104 -0.97 -9.54 2.22
CA PHE A 104 -1.93 -8.46 2.12
C PHE A 104 -1.20 -7.15 2.38
N ILE A 105 -1.38 -6.20 1.46
CA ILE A 105 -0.78 -4.88 1.54
C ILE A 105 -1.91 -3.88 1.61
N GLY A 106 -1.93 -3.10 2.69
CA GLY A 106 -2.78 -1.94 2.86
C GLY A 106 -1.96 -0.67 2.80
N SER A 107 -2.50 0.40 2.22
CA SER A 107 -1.85 1.71 2.25
C SER A 107 -2.83 2.87 2.28
N PHE A 108 -2.35 4.00 2.79
CA PHE A 108 -2.83 5.33 2.45
C PHE A 108 -1.77 6.02 1.59
N THR A 109 -2.16 6.52 0.43
CA THR A 109 -1.35 7.43 -0.39
C THR A 109 -1.97 8.82 -0.30
N VAL A 110 -1.22 9.80 0.20
CA VAL A 110 -1.61 11.22 0.20
C VAL A 110 -0.87 11.90 -0.95
N PRO A 111 -1.54 12.17 -2.08
CA PRO A 111 -0.89 12.75 -3.24
C PRO A 111 -0.87 14.28 -3.16
N ARG A 112 0.25 14.87 -3.54
CA ARG A 112 0.47 16.29 -3.83
C ARG A 112 0.95 16.44 -5.26
N GLN A 113 0.93 17.65 -5.80
CA GLN A 113 1.19 17.88 -7.21
C GLN A 113 2.55 17.31 -7.67
N GLU A 114 3.59 17.44 -6.85
CA GLU A 114 4.96 17.05 -7.19
C GLU A 114 5.54 15.96 -6.28
N CYS A 115 4.78 15.46 -5.31
CA CYS A 115 5.24 14.47 -4.35
C CYS A 115 4.09 13.65 -3.74
N SER A 116 4.42 12.60 -3.01
CA SER A 116 3.44 11.87 -2.21
C SER A 116 4.04 11.27 -0.95
N THR A 117 3.19 11.10 0.06
CA THR A 117 3.50 10.29 1.24
C THR A 117 2.62 9.04 1.23
N VAL A 118 3.23 7.89 1.48
CA VAL A 118 2.56 6.60 1.56
C VAL A 118 2.79 5.97 2.93
N VAL A 119 1.71 5.75 3.68
CA VAL A 119 1.73 4.94 4.89
C VAL A 119 1.23 3.55 4.53
N LYS A 120 2.05 2.52 4.73
CA LYS A 120 1.83 1.17 4.22
C LYS A 120 1.97 0.12 5.31
N ILE A 121 1.01 -0.79 5.40
CA ILE A 121 1.05 -1.99 6.25
C ILE A 121 1.12 -3.24 5.38
N GLN A 122 2.00 -4.17 5.73
CA GLN A 122 2.14 -5.46 5.07
C GLN A 122 1.93 -6.58 6.09
N ALA A 123 0.96 -7.44 5.84
CA ALA A 123 0.66 -8.58 6.69
C ALA A 123 0.76 -9.87 5.85
N LEU A 124 1.69 -10.73 6.23
CA LEU A 124 1.89 -12.01 5.56
C LEU A 124 0.99 -13.05 6.21
N GLU A 125 0.48 -13.97 5.38
CA GLU A 125 -0.05 -15.21 5.89
C GLU A 125 1.11 -16.11 6.36
N ARG A 126 0.96 -16.69 7.55
CA ARG A 126 2.01 -17.49 8.22
C ARG A 126 1.39 -18.74 8.81
N GLY A 127 2.18 -19.83 8.86
CA GLY A 127 1.70 -21.12 9.35
C GLY A 127 0.74 -21.76 8.34
N THR A 128 -0.43 -22.20 8.82
CA THR A 128 -1.48 -22.77 7.96
C THR A 128 -2.14 -21.66 7.14
N THR A 129 -1.88 -21.67 5.83
CA THR A 129 -2.41 -20.69 4.87
C THR A 129 -3.73 -21.13 4.25
N GLY A 130 -4.51 -20.19 3.72
CA GLY A 130 -5.78 -20.40 3.04
C GLY A 130 -6.96 -20.75 3.95
N THR A 131 -6.85 -20.57 5.27
CA THR A 131 -7.90 -21.02 6.20
C THR A 131 -9.19 -20.22 6.02
N ARG A 132 -9.09 -18.89 5.91
CA ARG A 132 -10.25 -18.02 5.66
C ARG A 132 -10.90 -18.36 4.32
N GLU A 133 -10.07 -18.53 3.30
CA GLU A 133 -10.48 -18.83 1.93
C GLU A 133 -11.23 -20.17 1.88
N ALA A 134 -10.69 -21.22 2.50
CA ALA A 134 -11.28 -22.54 2.54
C ALA A 134 -12.62 -22.57 3.29
N VAL A 135 -12.70 -21.92 4.46
CA VAL A 135 -13.94 -21.87 5.24
C VAL A 135 -15.03 -21.08 4.49
N VAL A 136 -14.69 -19.91 3.94
CA VAL A 136 -15.66 -19.11 3.19
C VAL A 136 -16.09 -19.85 1.92
N MET A 137 -15.18 -20.51 1.21
CA MET A 137 -15.50 -21.34 0.03
C MET A 137 -16.48 -22.46 0.39
N ALA A 138 -16.27 -23.16 1.52
CA ALA A 138 -17.18 -24.19 1.99
C ALA A 138 -18.57 -23.65 2.35
N GLN A 139 -18.66 -22.42 2.85
CA GLN A 139 -19.94 -21.79 3.20
C GLN A 139 -20.71 -21.25 1.99
N VAL A 140 -20.04 -20.61 1.03
CA VAL A 140 -20.73 -19.98 -0.12
C VAL A 140 -20.87 -20.90 -1.32
N GLY A 141 -20.10 -22.01 -1.37
CA GLY A 141 -20.02 -22.90 -2.52
C GLY A 141 -19.02 -22.43 -3.58
N PRO A 142 -18.38 -23.35 -4.32
CA PRO A 142 -17.34 -23.01 -5.30
C PRO A 142 -17.84 -22.09 -6.42
N GLU A 143 -19.10 -22.21 -6.83
CA GLU A 143 -19.71 -21.40 -7.90
C GLU A 143 -19.86 -19.92 -7.50
N ALA A 144 -20.04 -19.63 -6.21
CA ALA A 144 -20.21 -18.28 -5.69
C ALA A 144 -18.92 -17.70 -5.08
N TYR A 145 -17.85 -18.50 -5.02
CA TYR A 145 -16.61 -18.12 -4.35
C TYR A 145 -15.80 -17.11 -5.17
N VAL A 146 -15.44 -17.45 -6.40
CA VAL A 146 -14.77 -16.51 -7.33
C VAL A 146 -15.82 -15.63 -7.97
N ARG A 147 -15.58 -14.31 -8.01
CA ARG A 147 -16.57 -13.33 -8.49
C ARG A 147 -15.92 -12.34 -9.46
N PRO A 148 -16.70 -11.77 -10.41
CA PRO A 148 -16.20 -10.63 -11.19
C PRO A 148 -15.74 -9.51 -10.26
N HIS A 149 -14.62 -8.88 -10.58
CA HIS A 149 -14.07 -7.80 -9.78
C HIS A 149 -15.03 -6.58 -9.82
N PRO A 150 -15.36 -5.95 -8.68
CA PRO A 150 -16.38 -4.91 -8.61
C PRO A 150 -16.02 -3.61 -9.35
N TYR A 151 -14.73 -3.37 -9.60
CA TYR A 151 -14.25 -2.17 -10.30
C TYR A 151 -13.87 -2.39 -11.76
N ALA A 152 -13.64 -3.64 -12.18
CA ALA A 152 -13.26 -4.00 -13.54
C ALA A 152 -13.66 -5.45 -13.80
N PRO A 153 -14.95 -5.73 -14.12
CA PRO A 153 -15.45 -7.10 -14.27
C PRO A 153 -14.76 -7.91 -15.37
N ASP A 154 -14.13 -7.22 -16.32
CA ASP A 154 -13.39 -7.75 -17.46
C ASP A 154 -11.91 -8.00 -17.18
N VAL A 155 -11.39 -7.61 -16.00
CA VAL A 155 -9.98 -7.81 -15.64
C VAL A 155 -9.55 -9.27 -15.76
N GLN A 156 -8.38 -9.48 -16.37
CA GLN A 156 -7.76 -10.80 -16.54
C GLN A 156 -6.38 -10.83 -15.89
N GLY A 157 -5.98 -12.02 -15.45
CA GLY A 157 -4.68 -12.25 -14.78
C GLY A 157 -4.69 -11.90 -13.30
N GLY A 158 -3.56 -12.12 -12.65
CA GLY A 158 -3.38 -11.88 -11.21
C GLY A 158 -4.18 -12.82 -10.31
N LEU A 159 -4.32 -12.42 -9.04
CA LEU A 159 -5.14 -13.13 -8.07
C LEU A 159 -6.62 -12.73 -8.22
N PRO A 160 -7.56 -13.69 -8.26
CA PRO A 160 -8.97 -13.39 -8.46
C PRO A 160 -9.57 -12.68 -7.25
N PHE A 161 -10.56 -11.82 -7.50
CA PHE A 161 -11.46 -11.34 -6.46
C PHE A 161 -12.40 -12.46 -6.02
N HIS A 162 -12.54 -12.67 -4.72
CA HIS A 162 -13.35 -13.76 -4.18
C HIS A 162 -14.15 -13.37 -2.93
N ALA A 163 -15.16 -14.17 -2.61
CA ALA A 163 -16.08 -13.93 -1.51
C ALA A 163 -15.37 -13.73 -0.15
N ALA A 164 -14.21 -14.37 0.07
CA ALA A 164 -13.42 -14.22 1.29
C ALA A 164 -12.81 -12.81 1.45
N ASP A 165 -12.68 -12.02 0.37
CA ASP A 165 -12.10 -10.67 0.45
C ASP A 165 -13.02 -9.70 1.19
N HIS A 166 -14.32 -9.99 1.32
CA HIS A 166 -15.31 -9.08 1.92
C HIS A 166 -15.08 -8.87 3.42
N ALA A 167 -15.27 -7.62 3.88
CA ALA A 167 -15.08 -7.24 5.29
C ALA A 167 -16.04 -7.91 6.27
N ARG A 168 -17.20 -8.41 5.79
CA ARG A 168 -18.17 -9.12 6.64
C ARG A 168 -17.59 -10.33 7.37
N TRP A 169 -16.52 -10.92 6.83
CA TRP A 169 -15.85 -12.08 7.42
C TRP A 169 -14.83 -11.70 8.50
N ASP A 170 -14.49 -10.41 8.64
CA ASP A 170 -13.38 -10.00 9.51
C ASP A 170 -13.61 -10.34 10.99
N ALA A 171 -14.87 -10.32 11.45
CA ALA A 171 -15.23 -10.70 12.81
C ALA A 171 -15.00 -12.20 13.09
N GLU A 172 -15.17 -13.07 12.09
CA GLU A 172 -14.95 -14.52 12.21
C GLU A 172 -13.45 -14.87 12.10
N PHE A 173 -12.65 -14.02 11.47
CA PHE A 173 -11.22 -14.23 11.25
C PHE A 173 -10.36 -13.09 11.79
N PRO A 174 -10.42 -12.78 13.10
CA PRO A 174 -9.73 -11.62 13.69
C PRO A 174 -8.19 -11.69 13.55
N GLY A 175 -7.65 -12.91 13.48
CA GLY A 175 -6.23 -13.17 13.28
C GLY A 175 -5.80 -13.22 11.81
N HIS A 176 -6.70 -13.09 10.84
CA HIS A 176 -6.33 -13.18 9.43
C HIS A 176 -5.60 -11.91 8.95
N PRO A 177 -4.55 -12.02 8.10
CA PRO A 177 -3.76 -10.87 7.67
C PRO A 177 -4.59 -9.73 7.04
N LEU A 178 -5.59 -10.03 6.20
CA LEU A 178 -6.49 -9.01 5.63
C LEU A 178 -7.25 -8.24 6.72
N THR A 179 -7.72 -8.93 7.77
CA THR A 179 -8.44 -8.31 8.88
C THR A 179 -7.51 -7.42 9.70
N ARG A 180 -6.27 -7.87 9.95
CA ARG A 180 -5.27 -7.04 10.63
C ARG A 180 -4.93 -5.79 9.82
N VAL A 181 -4.74 -5.91 8.50
CA VAL A 181 -4.50 -4.78 7.59
C VAL A 181 -5.61 -3.74 7.70
N ARG A 182 -6.89 -4.16 7.58
CA ARG A 182 -8.03 -3.23 7.68
C ARG A 182 -8.06 -2.50 9.01
N ARG A 183 -7.94 -3.25 10.12
CA ARG A 183 -7.91 -2.70 11.48
C ARG A 183 -6.77 -1.70 11.66
N THR A 184 -5.57 -2.01 11.15
CA THR A 184 -4.41 -1.12 11.23
C THR A 184 -4.65 0.15 10.43
N LEU A 185 -5.16 0.05 9.19
CA LEU A 185 -5.48 1.24 8.40
C LEU A 185 -6.58 2.09 9.06
N ASP A 186 -7.59 1.49 9.70
CA ASP A 186 -8.62 2.24 10.42
C ASP A 186 -8.02 3.01 11.60
N ALA A 187 -7.13 2.38 12.36
CA ALA A 187 -6.41 3.05 13.45
C ALA A 187 -5.49 4.18 12.94
N LEU A 188 -4.82 3.99 11.80
CA LEU A 188 -3.96 5.01 11.19
C LEU A 188 -4.76 6.23 10.72
N ALA A 189 -5.96 6.03 10.19
CA ALA A 189 -6.83 7.11 9.75
C ALA A 189 -7.10 8.13 10.87
N GLU A 190 -7.21 7.64 12.11
CA GLU A 190 -7.47 8.44 13.31
C GLU A 190 -6.19 8.98 13.97
N ALA A 191 -5.09 8.23 13.92
CA ALA A 191 -3.88 8.53 14.68
C ALA A 191 -2.87 9.43 13.93
N VAL A 192 -2.88 9.44 12.60
CA VAL A 192 -1.88 10.15 11.81
C VAL A 192 -2.22 11.63 11.68
N THR A 193 -1.26 12.48 12.03
CA THR A 193 -1.31 13.93 11.78
C THR A 193 -0.32 14.28 10.67
N PRO A 194 -0.77 14.82 9.53
CA PRO A 194 0.11 15.28 8.46
C PRO A 194 0.97 16.47 8.91
N ASP A 195 2.21 16.52 8.44
CA ASP A 195 3.05 17.70 8.63
C ASP A 195 2.40 18.94 7.95
N PRO A 196 2.33 20.11 8.62
CA PRO A 196 1.69 21.29 8.04
C PRO A 196 2.31 21.77 6.73
N SER A 197 3.63 21.64 6.55
CA SER A 197 4.30 22.05 5.32
C SER A 197 3.85 21.16 4.15
N PHE A 198 3.84 19.85 4.35
CA PHE A 198 3.30 18.89 3.38
C PHE A 198 1.80 19.09 3.13
N ALA A 199 1.04 19.36 4.18
CA ALA A 199 -0.40 19.59 4.07
C ALA A 199 -0.74 20.80 3.20
N SER A 200 0.12 21.84 3.22
CA SER A 200 -0.04 23.08 2.45
C SER A 200 0.32 22.97 0.97
N LEU A 201 0.97 21.89 0.54
CA LEU A 201 1.34 21.68 -0.86
C LEU A 201 0.10 21.55 -1.77
N PRO A 202 0.18 21.98 -3.05
CA PRO A 202 -0.93 21.85 -3.99
C PRO A 202 -1.39 20.39 -4.13
N PRO A 203 -2.70 20.13 -4.20
CA PRO A 203 -3.22 18.78 -4.38
C PRO A 203 -2.87 18.25 -5.77
N PHE A 204 -2.71 16.92 -5.88
CA PHE A 204 -2.61 16.25 -7.17
C PHE A 204 -3.94 16.31 -7.92
N THR A 205 -3.92 16.81 -9.15
CA THR A 205 -5.11 16.99 -10.00
C THR A 205 -5.16 15.97 -11.14
N GLY A 206 -4.49 14.82 -11.00
CA GLY A 206 -4.39 13.80 -12.04
C GLY A 206 -3.04 13.81 -12.76
N PRO A 207 -2.72 12.75 -13.50
CA PRO A 207 -1.48 12.67 -14.25
C PRO A 207 -1.43 13.81 -15.26
N ALA A 208 -0.26 14.42 -15.42
CA ALA A 208 -0.06 15.39 -16.50
C ALA A 208 -0.43 14.70 -17.82
N LEU A 209 -1.36 15.28 -18.57
CA LEU A 209 -1.66 14.82 -19.93
C LEU A 209 -0.33 14.75 -20.68
N ARG A 210 0.09 13.53 -21.05
CA ARG A 210 1.24 13.37 -21.94
C ARG A 210 0.85 14.01 -23.26
N GLY A 211 1.27 15.26 -23.45
CA GLY A 211 1.28 15.87 -24.77
C GLY A 211 2.06 14.97 -25.73
N PRO A 212 1.75 14.96 -27.03
CA PRO A 212 2.49 14.15 -27.98
C PRO A 212 3.94 14.63 -28.07
N GLY A 213 4.87 13.85 -27.51
CA GLY A 213 6.30 13.85 -27.80
C GLY A 213 7.17 14.79 -26.96
N VAL A 214 8.22 14.21 -26.33
CA VAL A 214 9.63 14.62 -26.45
C VAL A 214 10.46 13.56 -25.70
N GLU A 215 11.24 12.77 -26.45
CA GLU A 215 12.43 12.09 -25.94
C GLU A 215 13.50 13.14 -25.60
N THR A 216 14.22 13.02 -24.49
CA THR A 216 15.66 12.68 -24.47
C THR A 216 16.35 12.95 -23.11
N ARG A 217 17.35 12.10 -22.86
CA ARG A 217 18.62 12.31 -22.12
C ARG A 217 18.64 12.23 -20.58
N THR A 218 19.16 11.10 -20.15
CA THR A 218 20.07 10.90 -19.01
C THR A 218 21.29 11.83 -19.02
N HIS A 219 21.65 12.42 -17.86
CA HIS A 219 22.98 12.35 -17.23
C HIS A 219 23.07 13.21 -15.95
N GLY A 220 23.76 12.68 -14.93
CA GLY A 220 24.65 13.51 -14.08
C GLY A 220 24.29 13.66 -12.61
N SER A 221 24.84 12.79 -11.77
CA SER A 221 24.88 12.84 -10.30
C SER A 221 25.87 13.90 -9.77
N ALA A 222 25.55 14.55 -8.65
CA ALA A 222 26.53 15.10 -7.70
C ALA A 222 25.88 15.39 -6.31
N ALA A 223 26.60 15.06 -5.23
CA ALA A 223 26.16 15.06 -3.83
C ALA A 223 26.80 16.17 -2.97
N ALA A 224 26.20 16.49 -1.80
CA ALA A 224 26.77 16.92 -0.49
C ALA A 224 25.78 17.83 0.30
N PRO A 225 25.95 18.16 1.61
CA PRO A 225 26.41 17.40 2.79
C PRO A 225 25.42 17.46 4.00
N VAL A 226 25.84 16.82 5.10
CA VAL A 226 25.13 16.42 6.34
C VAL A 226 24.77 17.56 7.31
N GLY A 227 23.58 17.47 7.95
CA GLY A 227 23.18 18.24 9.14
C GLY A 227 22.17 17.47 10.03
N ARG A 228 22.36 17.49 11.36
CA ARG A 228 21.63 16.69 12.37
C ARG A 228 20.34 17.36 12.91
N GLY A 229 19.26 16.60 13.13
CA GLY A 229 18.31 16.80 14.26
C GLY A 229 16.79 16.64 14.03
N ALA A 230 16.14 15.82 14.90
CA ALA A 230 14.70 15.68 15.26
C ALA A 230 13.68 15.10 14.25
N ALA A 231 12.87 14.11 14.69
CA ALA A 231 11.88 13.39 13.87
C ALA A 231 10.58 14.18 13.69
N VAL A 232 10.50 14.84 12.54
CA VAL A 232 9.32 15.39 11.86
C VAL A 232 9.17 14.55 10.59
N LEU A 233 7.95 14.33 10.08
CA LEU A 233 7.81 13.73 8.74
C LEU A 233 8.60 14.63 7.78
N PRO A 234 9.62 14.13 7.08
CA PRO A 234 10.40 15.00 6.20
C PRO A 234 9.46 15.62 5.18
N GLY A 235 9.42 16.95 5.17
CA GLY A 235 8.91 17.68 4.02
C GLY A 235 9.77 17.28 2.81
N CYS A 236 9.11 17.14 1.67
CA CYS A 236 9.78 17.04 0.37
C CYS A 236 10.66 18.28 0.13
#